data_AF-A0A537WDZ1-F1
#
_entry.id   AF-A0A537WDZ1-F1
#
_cell.length_a   1.000
_cell.length_b   1.000
_cell.length_c   1.000
_cell.angle_alpha   90.00
_cell.angle_beta   90.00
_cell.angle_gamma   90.00
#
_symmetry.space_group_name_H-M   'P 1'
#
loop_
_entity.id
_entity.type
_entity.pdbx_description
1 polymer ?
#
loop_
_entity_poly.entity_id
_entity_poly.type
_entity_poly.pdbx_seq_one_letter_code
_entity_poly.pdbx_strand_id
1 'polypeptide(L)'
;MAAPKAPLLDAAGKKAKEVTLEESVFGADLKPHLVHETVRAELNEQRAATRGAKTRALVSGGRSKPWRQKGTGRARAGTSRAPHWTGGGVAFPTGDRNFELKVNRKARRSALRGALSSHASNGTFGVLDGSGFDAPSTKRAADLLASWAKEGPVVVVATDEEQSVIKSFRNLDAVVVTAPSELNVAAVVWARSVLVTQNALEAVQVSLHPNEVLLAPVVTEKAYGGVEQRKYSFHVHPDAHKTQVRQAVEQLFDVKVERVNILMVQPKPKRRGAHRGKRPGWKKAIVQLREGDTIEIFTGAHL
;
A
#
# COMPACT_ATOMS: atom_id res chain seq x y z
N MET A 1 1.11 19.02 16.27
CA MET A 1 1.50 20.24 15.51
C MET A 1 0.22 20.78 14.87
N ALA A 2 0.21 21.96 14.26
CA ALA A 2 -0.99 22.40 13.54
C ALA A 2 -1.28 21.40 12.40
N ALA A 3 -2.54 20.99 12.22
CA ALA A 3 -2.91 20.06 11.17
C ALA A 3 -2.57 20.66 9.79
N PRO A 4 -1.90 19.91 8.90
CA PRO A 4 -1.56 20.42 7.56
C PRO A 4 -2.84 20.76 6.79
N LYS A 5 -2.77 21.81 5.97
CA LYS A 5 -3.90 22.26 5.15
C LYS A 5 -3.53 22.20 3.68
N ALA A 6 -4.51 21.92 2.83
CA ALA A 6 -4.36 21.96 1.38
C ALA A 6 -5.46 22.81 0.73
N PRO A 7 -5.17 23.47 -0.40
CA PRO A 7 -6.18 24.20 -1.16
C PRO A 7 -7.15 23.23 -1.83
N LEU A 8 -8.44 23.50 -1.69
CA LEU A 8 -9.51 22.97 -2.53
C LEU A 8 -9.59 23.82 -3.79
N LEU A 9 -9.38 23.16 -4.93
CA LEU A 9 -9.45 23.73 -6.26
C LEU A 9 -10.84 23.47 -6.83
N ASP A 10 -11.44 24.51 -7.39
CA ASP A 10 -12.61 24.36 -8.25
C ASP A 10 -12.22 23.75 -9.62
N ALA A 11 -13.21 23.50 -10.47
CA ALA A 11 -12.98 23.00 -11.82
C ALA A 11 -12.26 23.99 -12.75
N ALA A 12 -12.05 25.24 -12.32
CA ALA A 12 -11.23 26.24 -13.01
C ALA A 12 -9.81 26.32 -12.44
N GLY A 13 -9.48 25.52 -11.42
CA GLY A 13 -8.19 25.51 -10.71
C GLY A 13 -7.94 26.71 -9.80
N LYS A 14 -8.98 27.47 -9.48
CA LYS A 14 -8.91 28.54 -8.47
C LYS A 14 -9.12 27.97 -7.07
N LYS A 15 -8.45 28.58 -6.10
CA LYS A 15 -8.60 28.22 -4.69
C LYS A 15 -9.99 28.64 -4.20
N ALA A 16 -10.84 27.67 -3.88
CA ALA A 16 -12.15 27.91 -3.30
C ALA A 16 -12.08 27.94 -1.77
N LYS A 17 -11.48 26.92 -1.14
CA LYS A 17 -11.43 26.74 0.32
C LYS A 17 -10.12 26.07 0.75
N GLU A 18 -9.75 26.13 2.02
CA GLU A 18 -8.73 25.24 2.59
C GLU A 18 -9.38 24.02 3.25
N VAL A 19 -8.85 22.84 2.94
CA VAL A 19 -9.24 21.57 3.56
C VAL A 19 -8.17 21.18 4.57
N THR A 20 -8.62 20.88 5.80
CA THR A 20 -7.75 20.35 6.85
C THR A 20 -7.46 18.88 6.56
N LEU A 21 -6.17 18.53 6.55
CA LEU A 21 -5.71 17.17 6.32
C LEU A 21 -5.46 16.44 7.65
N GLU A 22 -5.63 15.12 7.65
CA GLU A 22 -5.38 14.30 8.83
C GLU A 22 -3.87 14.28 9.18
N GLU A 23 -3.52 14.68 10.41
CA GLU A 23 -2.13 14.74 10.89
C GLU A 23 -1.46 13.35 10.90
N SER A 24 -2.23 12.26 11.06
CA SER A 24 -1.66 10.90 11.13
C SER A 24 -1.12 10.39 9.78
N VAL A 25 -1.61 10.95 8.66
CA VAL A 25 -1.21 10.62 7.30
C VAL A 25 -0.29 11.69 6.72
N PHE A 26 -0.64 12.97 6.88
CA PHE A 26 0.05 14.10 6.26
C PHE A 26 1.02 14.84 7.18
N GLY A 27 1.13 14.43 8.46
CA GLY A 27 2.10 14.96 9.42
C GLY A 27 3.20 13.97 9.79
N ALA A 28 3.40 12.92 8.99
CA ALA A 28 4.40 11.90 9.25
C ALA A 28 5.81 12.35 8.83
N ASP A 29 6.83 11.95 9.60
CA ASP A 29 8.23 12.18 9.24
C ASP A 29 8.64 11.38 8.00
N LEU A 30 9.39 12.04 7.10
CA LEU A 30 9.88 11.43 5.86
C LEU A 30 11.08 10.53 6.19
N LYS A 31 10.97 9.24 5.86
CA LYS A 31 12.04 8.24 6.05
C LYS A 31 12.62 7.82 4.69
N PRO A 32 13.73 8.46 4.21
CA PRO A 32 14.22 8.23 2.86
C PRO A 32 14.57 6.78 2.55
N HIS A 33 15.10 6.05 3.54
CA HIS A 33 15.46 4.63 3.39
C HIS A 33 14.24 3.74 3.11
N LEU A 34 13.11 3.95 3.81
CA LEU A 34 11.88 3.18 3.56
C LEU A 34 11.25 3.54 2.23
N VAL A 35 11.32 4.82 1.84
CA VAL A 35 10.83 5.28 0.54
C VAL A 35 11.64 4.62 -0.57
N HIS A 36 12.97 4.70 -0.52
CA HIS A 36 13.84 4.07 -1.51
C HIS A 36 13.65 2.55 -1.60
N GLU A 37 13.57 1.85 -0.46
CA GLU A 37 13.33 0.40 -0.44
C GLU A 37 11.99 0.04 -1.09
N THR A 38 10.93 0.79 -0.78
CA THR A 38 9.58 0.56 -1.31
C THR A 38 9.53 0.84 -2.81
N VAL A 39 10.08 1.98 -3.25
CA VAL A 39 10.13 2.35 -4.68
C VAL A 39 10.91 1.31 -5.48
N ARG A 40 12.06 0.85 -4.95
CA ARG A 40 12.86 -0.20 -5.62
C ARG A 40 12.09 -1.51 -5.74
N ALA A 41 11.29 -1.88 -4.73
CA ALA A 41 10.45 -3.06 -4.79
C ALA A 41 9.35 -2.92 -5.85
N GLU A 42 8.63 -1.79 -5.86
CA GLU A 42 7.56 -1.50 -6.82
C GLU A 42 8.09 -1.47 -8.27
N LEU A 43 9.24 -0.81 -8.51
CA LEU A 43 9.87 -0.78 -9.84
C LEU A 43 10.40 -2.14 -10.29
N ASN A 44 10.83 -2.99 -9.36
CA ASN A 44 11.28 -4.34 -9.71
C ASN A 44 10.11 -5.27 -10.06
N GLU A 45 8.95 -5.10 -9.41
CA GLU A 45 7.73 -5.87 -9.71
C GLU A 45 7.22 -5.62 -11.13
N GLN A 46 7.43 -4.40 -11.66
CA GLN A 46 7.07 -4.05 -13.04
C GLN A 46 7.96 -4.72 -14.10
N ARG A 47 9.05 -5.37 -13.72
CA ARG A 47 10.01 -5.96 -14.67
C ARG A 47 9.54 -7.33 -15.13
N ALA A 48 9.38 -7.48 -16.44
CA ALA A 48 9.24 -8.79 -17.05
C ALA A 48 10.61 -9.45 -17.29
N ALA A 49 10.78 -10.71 -16.87
CA ALA A 49 12.00 -11.49 -17.13
C ALA A 49 12.01 -12.12 -18.54
N THR A 50 11.53 -11.41 -19.56
CA THR A 50 11.37 -11.90 -20.94
C THR A 50 12.69 -11.90 -21.71
N ARG A 51 13.69 -12.58 -21.17
CA ARG A 51 14.99 -12.80 -21.82
C ARG A 51 15.47 -14.23 -21.62
N GLY A 52 15.94 -14.84 -22.69
CA GLY A 52 16.38 -16.22 -22.69
C GLY A 52 17.47 -16.46 -23.73
N ALA A 53 18.40 -17.36 -23.43
CA ALA A 53 19.32 -17.91 -24.41
C ALA A 53 19.46 -19.42 -24.22
N LYS A 54 19.65 -20.15 -25.32
CA LYS A 54 19.77 -21.61 -25.27
C LYS A 54 21.12 -21.99 -24.67
N THR A 55 21.09 -22.73 -23.56
CA THR A 55 22.28 -23.43 -23.05
C THR A 55 22.71 -24.50 -24.05
N ARG A 56 23.94 -25.01 -23.91
CA ARG A 56 24.45 -26.18 -24.67
C ARG A 56 23.46 -27.37 -24.69
N ALA A 57 22.69 -27.57 -23.62
CA ALA A 57 21.73 -28.65 -23.51
C ALA A 57 20.47 -28.45 -24.37
N LEU A 58 20.09 -27.18 -24.60
CA LEU A 58 18.88 -26.79 -25.33
C LEU A 58 19.11 -26.55 -26.82
N VAL A 59 20.37 -26.35 -27.24
CA VAL A 59 20.73 -26.23 -28.65
C VAL A 59 20.58 -27.58 -29.36
N SER A 60 19.93 -27.58 -30.52
CA SER A 60 19.74 -28.78 -31.34
C SER A 60 21.07 -29.29 -31.92
N GLY A 61 21.18 -30.60 -32.15
CA GLY A 61 22.39 -31.26 -32.67
C GLY A 61 23.31 -31.85 -31.61
N GLY A 62 24.54 -32.23 -31.99
CA GLY A 62 25.52 -32.86 -31.09
C GLY A 62 25.25 -34.35 -30.83
N ARG A 63 25.39 -34.79 -29.56
CA ARG A 63 25.29 -36.19 -29.06
C ARG A 63 26.49 -37.10 -29.36
N SER A 64 27.06 -37.05 -30.57
CA SER A 64 28.30 -37.78 -30.87
C SER A 64 29.54 -36.92 -30.64
N LYS A 65 30.65 -37.58 -30.25
CA LYS A 65 31.94 -36.91 -30.11
C LYS A 65 32.46 -36.54 -31.51
N PRO A 66 32.87 -35.29 -31.77
CA PRO A 66 33.28 -34.86 -33.11
C PRO A 66 34.46 -35.66 -33.70
N TRP A 67 35.39 -36.11 -32.85
CA TRP A 67 36.51 -36.98 -33.24
C TRP A 67 37.07 -37.77 -32.04
N ARG A 68 37.88 -38.79 -32.33
CA ARG A 68 38.59 -39.62 -31.33
C ARG A 68 39.47 -38.80 -30.38
N GLN A 69 39.67 -39.28 -29.14
CA GLN A 69 40.32 -38.52 -28.06
C GLN A 69 41.80 -38.16 -28.32
N LYS A 70 42.50 -38.95 -29.14
CA LYS A 70 43.92 -38.80 -29.51
C LYS A 70 44.15 -39.25 -30.96
N GLY A 71 45.28 -38.86 -31.55
CA GLY A 71 45.71 -39.33 -32.88
C GLY A 71 45.15 -38.55 -34.08
N THR A 72 44.56 -37.36 -33.88
CA THR A 72 44.03 -36.52 -34.97
C THR A 72 44.78 -35.20 -35.16
N GLY A 73 45.72 -34.85 -34.29
CA GLY A 73 46.42 -33.55 -34.30
C GLY A 73 45.54 -32.34 -33.91
N ARG A 74 44.23 -32.53 -33.69
CA ARG A 74 43.28 -31.48 -33.31
C ARG A 74 43.17 -31.36 -31.79
N ALA A 75 42.74 -30.18 -31.31
CA ALA A 75 42.34 -30.00 -29.92
C ALA A 75 41.22 -30.98 -29.53
N ARG A 76 41.10 -31.33 -28.24
CA ARG A 76 40.07 -32.29 -27.80
C ARG A 76 38.70 -31.62 -27.75
N ALA A 77 37.71 -32.21 -28.42
CA ALA A 77 36.32 -31.76 -28.38
C ALA A 77 35.39 -32.86 -27.88
N GLY A 78 34.45 -32.50 -26.99
CA GLY A 78 33.42 -33.42 -26.48
C GLY A 78 32.11 -33.34 -27.25
N THR A 79 31.78 -32.19 -27.82
CA THR A 79 30.54 -31.95 -28.56
C THR A 79 30.69 -30.73 -29.46
N SER A 80 29.98 -30.69 -30.59
CA SER A 80 29.89 -29.53 -31.49
C SER A 80 29.06 -28.37 -30.92
N ARG A 81 28.31 -28.58 -29.83
CA ARG A 81 27.44 -27.56 -29.21
C ARG A 81 28.12 -26.72 -28.13
N ALA A 82 29.42 -26.91 -27.90
CA ALA A 82 30.11 -26.23 -26.81
C ALA A 82 30.17 -24.70 -27.06
N PRO A 83 30.26 -23.86 -26.01
CA PRO A 83 30.16 -22.40 -26.17
C PRO A 83 31.23 -21.75 -27.06
N HIS A 84 32.39 -22.40 -27.21
CA HIS A 84 33.47 -21.94 -28.09
C HIS A 84 33.24 -22.29 -29.57
N TRP A 85 32.23 -23.09 -29.90
CA TRP A 85 31.87 -23.42 -31.27
C TRP A 85 30.84 -22.43 -31.81
N THR A 86 30.97 -22.09 -33.09
CA THR A 86 29.94 -21.34 -33.83
C THR A 86 28.63 -22.12 -33.85
N GLY A 87 27.52 -21.48 -33.45
CA GLY A 87 26.22 -22.14 -33.30
C GLY A 87 26.10 -23.01 -32.03
N GLY A 88 27.10 -22.98 -31.14
CA GLY A 88 27.05 -23.60 -29.82
C GLY A 88 26.15 -22.86 -28.83
N GLY A 89 25.85 -23.49 -27.70
CA GLY A 89 25.03 -22.89 -26.65
C GLY A 89 25.80 -21.90 -25.77
N VAL A 90 25.09 -20.92 -25.23
CA VAL A 90 25.66 -19.84 -24.39
C VAL A 90 26.01 -20.37 -22.98
N ALA A 91 27.15 -19.94 -22.44
CA ALA A 91 27.52 -20.16 -21.04
C ALA A 91 26.85 -19.11 -20.14
N PHE A 92 26.23 -19.54 -19.04
CA PHE A 92 25.46 -18.68 -18.12
C PHE A 92 24.42 -17.80 -18.82
N PRO A 93 23.48 -18.38 -19.59
CA PRO A 93 22.46 -17.58 -20.23
C PRO A 93 21.61 -16.87 -19.18
N THR A 94 21.16 -15.67 -19.51
CA THR A 94 20.03 -15.09 -18.79
C THR A 94 18.81 -15.98 -19.03
N GLY A 95 18.08 -16.28 -17.97
CA GLY A 95 16.80 -16.96 -18.05
C GLY A 95 15.79 -16.28 -17.15
N ASP A 96 14.69 -16.98 -16.93
CA ASP A 96 13.60 -16.54 -16.07
C ASP A 96 14.13 -16.26 -14.65
N ARG A 97 13.88 -15.05 -14.17
CA ARG A 97 14.27 -14.60 -12.83
C ARG A 97 13.08 -13.91 -12.18
N ASN A 98 12.89 -14.15 -10.89
CA ASN A 98 11.97 -13.35 -10.08
C ASN A 98 12.72 -12.09 -9.61
N PHE A 99 12.14 -10.90 -9.84
CA PHE A 99 12.65 -9.62 -9.38
C PHE A 99 11.97 -9.13 -8.09
N GLU A 100 10.99 -9.87 -7.56
CA GLU A 100 10.21 -9.50 -6.37
C GLU A 100 11.12 -9.25 -5.16
N LEU A 101 10.94 -8.08 -4.55
CA LEU A 101 11.56 -7.73 -3.27
C LEU A 101 10.46 -7.53 -2.24
N LYS A 102 10.48 -8.35 -1.19
CA LYS A 102 9.46 -8.27 -0.14
C LYS A 102 9.68 -7.05 0.74
N VAL A 103 8.69 -6.17 0.78
CA VAL A 103 8.62 -5.05 1.74
C VAL A 103 7.50 -5.30 2.74
N ASN A 104 7.77 -5.05 4.02
CA ASN A 104 6.78 -5.20 5.07
C ASN A 104 5.64 -4.19 4.89
N ARG A 105 4.38 -4.61 5.06
CA ARG A 105 3.19 -3.74 4.90
C ARG A 105 3.28 -2.43 5.70
N LYS A 106 3.83 -2.49 6.92
CA LYS A 106 4.02 -1.31 7.77
C LYS A 106 5.07 -0.35 7.22
N ALA A 107 6.14 -0.87 6.64
CA ALA A 107 7.18 -0.07 6.00
C ALA A 107 6.60 0.64 4.77
N ARG A 108 5.85 -0.08 3.91
CA ARG A 108 5.15 0.49 2.75
C ARG A 108 4.18 1.62 3.14
N ARG A 109 3.35 1.40 4.17
CA ARG A 109 2.45 2.44 4.70
C ARG A 109 3.22 3.65 5.24
N SER A 110 4.31 3.42 5.98
CA SER A 110 5.15 4.51 6.49
C SER A 110 5.82 5.30 5.37
N ALA A 111 6.25 4.63 4.29
CA ALA A 111 6.84 5.27 3.12
C ALA A 111 5.81 6.14 2.39
N LEU A 112 4.59 5.63 2.16
CA LEU A 112 3.51 6.39 1.51
C LEU A 112 3.13 7.64 2.33
N ARG A 113 2.95 7.50 3.65
CA ARG A 113 2.66 8.62 4.55
C ARG A 113 3.77 9.67 4.55
N GLY A 114 5.03 9.24 4.61
CA GLY A 114 6.17 10.14 4.54
C GLY A 114 6.22 10.92 3.22
N ALA A 115 5.93 10.24 2.09
CA ALA A 115 5.88 10.88 0.78
C ALA A 115 4.73 11.90 0.66
N LEU A 116 3.51 11.53 1.07
CA LEU A 116 2.35 12.44 1.07
C LEU A 116 2.54 13.64 2.01
N SER A 117 3.09 13.39 3.21
CA SER A 117 3.47 14.43 4.17
C SER A 117 4.46 15.43 3.56
N SER A 118 5.46 14.94 2.82
CA SER A 118 6.42 15.81 2.11
C SER A 118 5.74 16.68 1.04
N HIS A 119 4.74 16.17 0.32
CA HIS A 119 4.01 16.99 -0.66
C HIS A 119 3.15 18.06 0.02
N ALA A 120 2.50 17.70 1.14
CA ALA A 120 1.70 18.62 1.92
C ALA A 120 2.56 19.74 2.54
N SER A 121 3.71 19.41 3.13
CA SER A 121 4.62 20.41 3.72
C SER A 121 5.24 21.34 2.67
N ASN A 122 5.53 20.83 1.47
CA ASN A 122 6.05 21.61 0.35
C ASN A 122 4.97 22.40 -0.41
N GLY A 123 3.69 22.27 -0.04
CA GLY A 123 2.58 22.95 -0.72
C GLY A 123 2.38 22.51 -2.18
N THR A 124 2.77 21.27 -2.51
CA THR A 124 2.60 20.64 -3.84
C THR A 124 1.42 19.66 -3.88
N PHE A 125 0.71 19.52 -2.76
CA PHE A 125 -0.52 18.76 -2.64
C PHE A 125 -1.76 19.67 -2.80
N GLY A 126 -2.74 19.22 -3.57
CA GLY A 126 -4.01 19.92 -3.79
C GLY A 126 -5.21 18.98 -3.74
N VAL A 127 -6.37 19.52 -3.35
CA VAL A 127 -7.65 18.80 -3.36
C VAL A 127 -8.49 19.33 -4.52
N LEU A 128 -9.09 18.47 -5.32
CA LEU A 128 -9.97 18.84 -6.43
C LEU A 128 -11.43 18.63 -6.05
N ASP A 129 -12.27 19.62 -6.32
CA ASP A 129 -13.71 19.42 -6.41
C ASP A 129 -14.06 18.79 -7.77
N GLY A 130 -14.37 17.49 -7.75
CA GLY A 130 -14.70 16.70 -8.94
C GLY A 130 -16.06 17.05 -9.56
N SER A 131 -16.92 17.78 -8.85
CA SER A 131 -18.31 18.06 -9.29
C SER A 131 -18.39 18.89 -10.57
N GLY A 132 -17.37 19.68 -10.91
CA GLY A 132 -17.37 20.47 -12.15
C GLY A 132 -17.03 19.70 -13.43
N PHE A 133 -16.83 18.38 -13.34
CA PHE A 133 -16.60 17.50 -14.50
C PHE A 133 -17.83 16.64 -14.80
N ASP A 134 -18.97 17.24 -15.11
CA ASP A 134 -20.17 16.50 -15.54
C ASP A 134 -19.90 15.66 -16.82
N ALA A 135 -19.18 16.25 -17.77
CA ALA A 135 -18.75 15.62 -19.02
C ALA A 135 -17.22 15.60 -19.12
N PRO A 136 -16.61 14.53 -19.68
CA PRO A 136 -15.17 14.45 -19.81
C PRO A 136 -14.63 15.51 -20.77
N SER A 137 -13.67 16.32 -20.31
CA SER A 137 -13.06 17.41 -21.07
C SER A 137 -11.59 17.56 -20.73
N THR A 138 -10.72 17.17 -21.67
CA THR A 138 -9.26 17.30 -21.55
C THR A 138 -8.81 18.76 -21.53
N LYS A 139 -9.50 19.63 -22.28
CA LYS A 139 -9.22 21.07 -22.32
C LYS A 139 -9.39 21.69 -20.94
N ARG A 140 -10.52 21.43 -20.26
CA ARG A 140 -10.76 21.93 -18.90
C ARG A 140 -9.72 21.41 -17.91
N ALA A 141 -9.34 20.13 -18.00
CA ALA A 141 -8.30 19.56 -17.16
C ALA A 141 -6.92 20.23 -17.38
N ALA A 142 -6.55 20.53 -18.64
CA ALA A 142 -5.33 21.25 -18.95
C ALA A 142 -5.35 22.69 -18.42
N ASP A 143 -6.47 23.40 -18.61
CA ASP A 143 -6.67 24.77 -18.12
C ASP A 143 -6.59 24.82 -16.58
N LEU A 144 -7.16 23.81 -15.90
CA LEU A 144 -7.09 23.65 -14.44
C LEU A 144 -5.66 23.45 -13.94
N LEU A 145 -4.88 22.57 -14.58
CA LEU A 145 -3.49 22.35 -14.18
C LEU A 145 -2.63 23.60 -14.44
N ALA A 146 -2.90 24.32 -15.52
CA ALA A 146 -2.22 25.59 -15.83
C ALA A 146 -2.55 26.67 -14.80
N SER A 147 -3.81 26.80 -14.39
CA SER A 147 -4.24 27.81 -13.41
C SER A 147 -3.78 27.50 -11.99
N TRP A 148 -3.66 26.21 -11.62
CA TRP A 148 -3.10 25.80 -10.33
C TRP A 148 -1.60 26.18 -10.19
N ALA A 149 -0.91 26.37 -11.33
CA ALA A 149 0.47 26.85 -11.41
C ALA A 149 1.46 26.01 -10.60
N LYS A 150 1.33 24.68 -10.67
CA LYS A 150 2.27 23.73 -10.08
C LYS A 150 3.05 22.98 -11.15
N GLU A 151 4.26 22.57 -10.81
CA GLU A 151 5.13 21.86 -11.73
C GLU A 151 4.64 20.42 -11.95
N GLY A 152 4.68 19.97 -13.20
CA GLY A 152 4.52 18.56 -13.55
C GLY A 152 5.83 17.78 -13.40
N PRO A 153 5.80 16.45 -13.39
CA PRO A 153 4.64 15.56 -13.55
C PRO A 153 3.62 15.60 -12.40
N VAL A 154 2.36 15.31 -12.69
CA VAL A 154 1.25 15.34 -11.74
C VAL A 154 0.63 13.94 -11.58
N VAL A 155 0.39 13.53 -10.35
CA VAL A 155 -0.47 12.37 -10.07
C VAL A 155 -1.84 12.86 -9.66
N VAL A 156 -2.87 12.38 -10.35
CA VAL A 156 -4.28 12.64 -10.06
C VAL A 156 -4.88 11.39 -9.44
N VAL A 157 -5.41 11.53 -8.22
CA VAL A 157 -6.09 10.45 -7.51
C VAL A 157 -7.59 10.72 -7.52
N ALA A 158 -8.35 9.82 -8.13
CA ALA A 158 -9.80 9.90 -8.24
C ALA A 158 -10.42 8.54 -7.94
N THR A 159 -11.64 8.49 -7.41
CA THR A 159 -12.33 7.20 -7.19
C THR A 159 -12.79 6.61 -8.52
N ASP A 160 -12.98 5.29 -8.57
CA ASP A 160 -13.43 4.60 -9.79
C ASP A 160 -14.81 5.08 -10.28
N GLU A 161 -15.59 5.70 -9.40
CA GLU A 161 -16.90 6.29 -9.69
C GLU A 161 -16.78 7.60 -10.51
N GLU A 162 -15.67 8.32 -10.38
CA GLU A 162 -15.42 9.63 -11.01
C GLU A 162 -14.89 9.49 -12.45
N GLN A 163 -15.60 8.73 -13.28
CA GLN A 163 -15.18 8.40 -14.65
C GLN A 163 -14.93 9.63 -15.54
N SER A 164 -15.71 10.69 -15.39
CA SER A 164 -15.53 11.93 -16.15
C SER A 164 -14.22 12.63 -15.80
N VAL A 165 -13.82 12.64 -14.53
CA VAL A 165 -12.52 13.16 -14.08
C VAL A 165 -11.40 12.29 -14.67
N ILE A 166 -11.46 10.97 -14.47
CA ILE A 166 -10.44 10.04 -14.97
C ILE A 166 -10.21 10.21 -16.48
N LYS A 167 -11.28 10.26 -17.28
CA LYS A 167 -11.21 10.43 -18.73
C LYS A 167 -10.67 11.80 -19.15
N SER A 168 -10.86 12.83 -18.33
CA SER A 168 -10.37 14.19 -18.62
C SER A 168 -8.86 14.30 -18.41
N PHE A 169 -8.30 13.63 -17.41
CA PHE A 169 -6.87 13.73 -17.06
C PHE A 169 -5.98 12.67 -17.74
N ARG A 170 -6.48 11.47 -18.03
CA ARG A 170 -5.66 10.33 -18.50
C ARG A 170 -4.92 10.53 -19.83
N ASN A 171 -5.35 11.51 -20.65
CA ASN A 171 -4.76 11.78 -21.96
C ASN A 171 -3.73 12.93 -21.92
N LEU A 172 -3.56 13.60 -20.78
CA LEU A 172 -2.61 14.69 -20.65
C LEU A 172 -1.19 14.14 -20.47
N ASP A 173 -0.22 14.79 -21.09
CA ASP A 173 1.18 14.42 -20.94
C ASP A 173 1.67 14.73 -19.53
N ALA A 174 2.62 13.92 -19.04
CA ALA A 174 3.15 13.99 -17.67
C ALA A 174 2.07 13.95 -16.56
N VAL A 175 0.88 13.43 -16.84
CA VAL A 175 -0.18 13.18 -15.86
C VAL A 175 -0.45 11.69 -15.74
N VAL A 176 -0.44 11.19 -14.50
CA VAL A 176 -0.83 9.81 -14.19
C VAL A 176 -2.09 9.83 -13.34
N VAL A 177 -3.12 9.12 -13.79
CA VAL A 177 -4.37 8.96 -13.04
C VAL A 177 -4.36 7.61 -12.33
N THR A 178 -4.76 7.58 -11.07
CA THR A 178 -4.74 6.36 -10.24
C THR A 178 -5.89 6.36 -9.24
N ALA A 179 -6.42 5.19 -8.93
CA ALA A 179 -7.40 5.02 -7.86
C ALA A 179 -6.71 5.05 -6.47
N PRO A 180 -7.40 5.45 -5.38
CA PRO A 180 -6.84 5.42 -4.02
C PRO A 180 -6.25 4.07 -3.62
N SER A 181 -6.85 2.96 -4.08
CA SER A 181 -6.43 1.58 -3.82
C SER A 181 -5.12 1.19 -4.53
N GLU A 182 -4.83 1.83 -5.66
CA GLU A 182 -3.67 1.55 -6.52
C GLU A 182 -2.54 2.58 -6.34
N LEU A 183 -2.68 3.50 -5.38
CA LEU A 183 -1.70 4.56 -5.13
C LEU A 183 -0.37 3.99 -4.63
N ASN A 184 0.59 3.93 -5.56
CA ASN A 184 1.94 3.44 -5.31
C ASN A 184 2.86 4.55 -4.81
N VAL A 185 3.86 4.18 -3.99
CA VAL A 185 4.84 5.14 -3.46
C VAL A 185 5.71 5.69 -4.60
N ALA A 186 6.05 4.87 -5.58
CA ALA A 186 6.81 5.26 -6.76
C ALA A 186 6.10 6.36 -7.58
N ALA A 187 4.77 6.30 -7.71
CA ALA A 187 4.00 7.32 -8.42
C ALA A 187 4.03 8.65 -7.67
N VAL A 188 3.81 8.62 -6.35
CA VAL A 188 3.87 9.83 -5.50
C VAL A 188 5.26 10.47 -5.56
N VAL A 189 6.33 9.68 -5.44
CA VAL A 189 7.72 10.17 -5.49
C VAL A 189 8.11 10.70 -6.88
N TRP A 190 7.59 10.09 -7.95
CA TRP A 190 7.80 10.55 -9.33
C TRP A 190 7.13 11.89 -9.59
N ALA A 191 5.94 12.11 -9.02
CA ALA A 191 5.18 13.33 -9.18
C ALA A 191 5.87 14.52 -8.50
N ARG A 192 5.85 15.68 -9.14
CA ARG A 192 6.18 16.96 -8.47
C ARG A 192 4.98 17.52 -7.72
N SER A 193 3.77 17.20 -8.19
CA SER A 193 2.53 17.67 -7.59
C SER A 193 1.49 16.56 -7.52
N VAL A 194 0.70 16.54 -6.46
CA VAL A 194 -0.33 15.52 -6.22
C VAL A 194 -1.68 16.19 -6.10
N LEU A 195 -2.63 15.78 -6.93
CA LEU A 195 -4.00 16.27 -6.95
C LEU A 195 -4.94 15.12 -6.57
N VAL A 196 -5.75 15.30 -5.52
CA VAL A 196 -6.67 14.26 -5.03
C VAL A 196 -8.08 14.80 -5.06
N THR A 197 -9.05 14.08 -5.63
CA THR A 197 -10.45 14.51 -5.56
C THR A 197 -10.96 14.48 -4.13
N GLN A 198 -11.93 15.32 -3.79
CA GLN A 198 -12.48 15.37 -2.44
C GLN A 198 -13.04 14.00 -1.99
N ASN A 199 -13.66 13.26 -2.90
CA ASN A 199 -14.15 11.90 -2.64
C ASN A 199 -13.01 10.90 -2.41
N ALA A 200 -11.94 11.00 -3.21
CA ALA A 200 -10.76 10.16 -3.04
C ALA A 200 -9.96 10.50 -1.77
N LEU A 201 -10.07 11.73 -1.27
CA LEU A 201 -9.31 12.19 -0.10
C LEU A 201 -9.63 11.35 1.13
N GLU A 202 -10.90 11.01 1.35
CA GLU A 202 -11.31 10.15 2.47
C GLU A 202 -10.65 8.77 2.40
N ALA A 203 -10.62 8.16 1.21
CA ALA A 203 -10.00 6.87 0.96
C ALA A 203 -8.47 6.90 1.10
N VAL A 204 -7.82 7.99 0.70
CA VAL A 204 -6.37 8.22 0.88
C VAL A 204 -6.04 8.49 2.36
N GLN A 205 -6.95 9.18 3.05
CA GLN A 205 -6.86 9.52 4.46
C GLN A 205 -7.15 8.35 5.39
N VAL A 206 -7.44 7.12 4.90
CA VAL A 206 -7.74 5.97 5.78
C VAL A 206 -6.53 5.58 6.64
N SER A 207 -6.30 6.35 7.70
CA SER A 207 -6.34 5.90 9.06
C SER A 207 -7.73 5.33 9.30
N LEU A 208 -7.81 4.03 9.58
CA LEU A 208 -9.07 3.37 10.00
C LEU A 208 -9.84 4.32 10.94
N HIS A 209 -11.06 4.69 10.57
CA HIS A 209 -11.91 5.52 11.43
C HIS A 209 -12.04 4.82 12.80
N PRO A 210 -12.12 5.52 13.94
CA PRO A 210 -12.24 4.89 15.26
C PRO A 210 -13.25 3.74 15.35
N ASN A 211 -14.41 3.90 14.69
CA ASN A 211 -15.47 2.90 14.59
C ASN A 211 -15.09 1.68 13.73
N GLU A 212 -14.21 1.85 12.76
CA GLU A 212 -13.68 0.73 11.95
C GLU A 212 -12.53 0.03 12.66
N VAL A 213 -11.81 0.72 13.55
CA VAL A 213 -10.73 0.12 14.36
C VAL A 213 -11.30 -0.89 15.36
N LEU A 214 -12.37 -0.54 16.09
CA LEU A 214 -13.03 -1.39 17.07
C LEU A 214 -14.29 -2.03 16.48
N LEU A 215 -14.22 -3.30 16.11
CA LEU A 215 -15.34 -4.01 15.49
C LEU A 215 -16.42 -4.44 16.49
N ALA A 216 -16.02 -4.89 17.69
CA ALA A 216 -16.96 -5.30 18.73
C ALA A 216 -16.29 -5.44 20.11
N PRO A 217 -17.00 -5.24 21.23
CA PRO A 217 -16.50 -5.66 22.55
C PRO A 217 -16.50 -7.18 22.68
N VAL A 218 -15.48 -7.74 23.32
CA VAL A 218 -15.37 -9.18 23.56
C VAL A 218 -15.94 -9.49 24.93
N VAL A 219 -17.20 -9.89 24.91
CA VAL A 219 -17.98 -10.21 26.10
C VAL A 219 -17.93 -11.72 26.34
N THR A 220 -17.01 -12.17 27.18
CA THR A 220 -16.90 -13.58 27.62
C THR A 220 -16.55 -13.61 29.11
N GLU A 221 -16.90 -14.68 29.84
CA GLU A 221 -16.56 -14.83 31.28
C GLU A 221 -15.07 -14.57 31.56
N LYS A 222 -14.18 -15.12 30.72
CA LYS A 222 -12.74 -14.87 30.82
C LYS A 222 -12.32 -13.42 30.51
N ALA A 223 -13.09 -12.70 29.69
CA ALA A 223 -12.84 -11.29 29.44
C ALA A 223 -13.29 -10.43 30.63
N TYR A 224 -14.39 -10.80 31.30
CA TYR A 224 -14.87 -10.13 32.52
C TYR A 224 -13.88 -10.26 33.68
N GLY A 225 -13.22 -11.40 33.87
CA GLY A 225 -12.16 -11.52 34.89
C GLY A 225 -10.97 -10.55 34.68
N GLY A 226 -10.83 -9.95 33.49
CA GLY A 226 -9.87 -8.88 33.23
C GLY A 226 -10.34 -7.49 33.65
N VAL A 227 -11.66 -7.28 33.77
CA VAL A 227 -12.27 -5.98 34.08
C VAL A 227 -11.94 -5.52 35.49
N GLU A 228 -11.84 -6.45 36.46
CA GLU A 228 -11.34 -6.17 37.82
C GLU A 228 -9.93 -5.55 37.80
N GLN A 229 -9.11 -5.94 36.83
CA GLN A 229 -7.77 -5.40 36.59
C GLN A 229 -7.75 -4.26 35.57
N ARG A 230 -8.92 -3.67 35.25
CA ARG A 230 -9.09 -2.56 34.28
C ARG A 230 -8.66 -2.93 32.85
N LYS A 231 -8.72 -4.21 32.50
CA LYS A 231 -8.36 -4.75 31.18
C LYS A 231 -9.61 -5.09 30.39
N TYR A 232 -9.84 -4.32 29.34
CA TYR A 232 -10.98 -4.45 28.44
C TYR A 232 -10.56 -5.11 27.13
N SER A 233 -11.38 -6.05 26.65
CA SER A 233 -11.08 -6.83 25.45
C SER A 233 -11.95 -6.41 24.27
N PHE A 234 -11.34 -6.13 23.13
CA PHE A 234 -12.03 -5.75 21.89
C PHE A 234 -11.65 -6.65 20.72
N HIS A 235 -12.61 -6.90 19.84
CA HIS A 235 -12.40 -7.40 18.49
C HIS A 235 -12.04 -6.21 17.61
N VAL A 236 -10.91 -6.30 16.93
CA VAL A 236 -10.27 -5.20 16.24
C VAL A 236 -10.06 -5.56 14.78
N HIS A 237 -10.13 -4.56 13.91
CA HIS A 237 -9.87 -4.76 12.48
C HIS A 237 -8.49 -5.39 12.22
N PRO A 238 -8.37 -6.37 11.30
CA PRO A 238 -7.12 -7.06 11.02
C PRO A 238 -5.93 -6.15 10.75
N ASP A 239 -6.17 -4.98 10.15
CA ASP A 239 -5.12 -4.03 9.80
C ASP A 239 -4.76 -3.00 10.87
N ALA A 240 -5.53 -2.92 11.95
CA ALA A 240 -5.34 -1.90 12.97
C ALA A 240 -4.04 -2.06 13.77
N HIS A 241 -3.50 -0.92 14.21
CA HIS A 241 -2.29 -0.82 15.04
C HIS A 241 -2.61 -0.43 16.49
N LYS A 242 -1.69 -0.70 17.42
CA LYS A 242 -1.86 -0.40 18.86
C LYS A 242 -2.19 1.07 19.14
N THR A 243 -1.64 1.98 18.35
CA THR A 243 -1.88 3.42 18.47
C THR A 243 -3.28 3.79 18.00
N GLN A 244 -3.74 3.19 16.91
CA GLN A 244 -5.11 3.40 16.40
C GLN A 244 -6.14 2.84 17.38
N VAL A 245 -5.90 1.65 17.95
CA VAL A 245 -6.78 1.08 18.98
C VAL A 245 -6.83 1.97 20.22
N ARG A 246 -5.68 2.50 20.66
CA ARG A 246 -5.61 3.49 21.75
C ARG A 246 -6.49 4.71 21.42
N GLN A 247 -6.22 5.37 20.30
CA GLN A 247 -6.95 6.57 19.87
C GLN A 247 -8.45 6.30 19.74
N ALA A 248 -8.83 5.15 19.17
CA ALA A 248 -10.23 4.78 19.00
C ALA A 248 -10.95 4.57 20.33
N VAL A 249 -10.31 3.89 21.30
CA VAL A 249 -10.90 3.71 22.64
C VAL A 249 -11.00 5.05 23.38
N GLU A 250 -9.95 5.87 23.32
CA GLU A 250 -9.94 7.19 23.96
C GLU A 250 -11.01 8.12 23.37
N GLN A 251 -11.24 8.08 22.06
CA GLN A 251 -12.23 8.93 21.39
C GLN A 251 -13.67 8.41 21.56
N LEU A 252 -13.90 7.10 21.54
CA LEU A 252 -15.25 6.54 21.57
C LEU A 252 -15.83 6.45 22.97
N PHE A 253 -14.99 6.24 23.97
CA PHE A 253 -15.43 6.03 25.35
C PHE A 253 -15.00 7.17 26.29
N ASP A 254 -14.31 8.20 25.77
CA ASP A 254 -13.79 9.35 26.53
C ASP A 254 -12.94 8.95 27.76
N VAL A 255 -12.16 7.88 27.63
CA VAL A 255 -11.28 7.35 28.68
C VAL A 255 -9.81 7.58 28.36
N LYS A 256 -8.91 7.48 29.35
CA LYS A 256 -7.46 7.48 29.12
C LYS A 256 -6.89 6.07 29.18
N VAL A 257 -6.28 5.65 28.08
CA VAL A 257 -5.66 4.33 27.96
C VAL A 257 -4.23 4.37 28.49
N GLU A 258 -3.86 3.42 29.35
CA GLU A 258 -2.48 3.25 29.82
C GLU A 258 -1.68 2.42 28.81
N ARG A 259 -2.19 1.23 28.49
CA ARG A 259 -1.48 0.24 27.66
C ARG A 259 -2.44 -0.49 26.74
N VAL A 260 -1.98 -0.76 25.51
CA VAL A 260 -2.68 -1.62 24.55
C VAL A 260 -1.80 -2.81 24.18
N ASN A 261 -2.34 -4.00 24.34
CA ASN A 261 -1.78 -5.24 23.83
C ASN A 261 -2.66 -5.79 22.70
N ILE A 262 -2.05 -6.22 21.59
CA ILE A 262 -2.77 -6.80 20.45
C ILE A 262 -2.26 -8.22 20.25
N LEU A 263 -3.19 -9.16 20.09
CA LEU A 263 -2.91 -10.56 19.81
C LEU A 263 -3.79 -11.08 18.67
N MET A 264 -3.28 -12.06 17.92
CA MET A 264 -4.04 -12.73 16.86
C MET A 264 -4.67 -14.00 17.42
N VAL A 265 -6.00 -14.06 17.49
CA VAL A 265 -6.74 -15.26 17.87
C VAL A 265 -6.74 -16.21 16.68
N GLN A 266 -6.23 -17.42 16.89
CA GLN A 266 -6.03 -18.39 15.83
C GLN A 266 -7.37 -18.91 15.26
N PRO A 267 -7.45 -19.16 13.94
CA PRO A 267 -8.61 -19.80 13.31
C PRO A 267 -8.88 -21.17 13.94
N LYS A 268 -10.14 -21.45 14.32
CA LYS A 268 -10.53 -22.75 14.90
C LYS A 268 -11.19 -23.63 13.84
N PRO A 269 -10.77 -24.90 13.65
CA PRO A 269 -11.44 -25.80 12.73
C PRO A 269 -12.89 -26.03 13.16
N LYS A 270 -13.79 -26.13 12.19
CA LYS A 270 -15.21 -26.45 12.40
C LYS A 270 -15.66 -27.49 11.40
N ARG A 271 -16.53 -28.38 11.86
CA ARG A 271 -17.18 -29.38 11.03
C ARG A 271 -18.69 -29.24 11.18
N ARG A 272 -19.41 -29.23 10.06
CA ARG A 272 -20.87 -29.37 10.01
C ARG A 272 -21.19 -30.52 9.06
N GLY A 273 -21.52 -31.68 9.61
CA GLY A 273 -21.73 -32.90 8.83
C GLY A 273 -20.50 -33.29 8.00
N ALA A 274 -20.68 -33.40 6.69
CA ALA A 274 -19.61 -33.72 5.73
C ALA A 274 -18.67 -32.53 5.42
N HIS A 275 -19.10 -31.29 5.65
CA HIS A 275 -18.31 -30.10 5.33
C HIS A 275 -17.34 -29.75 6.46
N ARG A 276 -16.04 -29.70 6.14
CA ARG A 276 -14.98 -29.26 7.04
C ARG A 276 -14.52 -27.86 6.62
N GLY A 277 -14.58 -26.91 7.56
CA GLY A 277 -14.12 -25.54 7.38
C GLY A 277 -13.32 -25.05 8.59
N LYS A 278 -13.05 -23.75 8.64
CA LYS A 278 -12.45 -23.08 9.79
C LYS A 278 -13.26 -21.83 10.10
N ARG A 279 -13.45 -21.53 11.38
CA ARG A 279 -13.79 -20.16 11.79
C ARG A 279 -12.57 -19.27 11.50
N PRO A 280 -12.77 -18.09 10.90
CA PRO A 280 -11.67 -17.17 10.65
C PRO A 280 -11.00 -16.79 11.98
N GLY A 281 -9.68 -16.59 11.93
CA GLY A 281 -8.95 -15.96 13.01
C GLY A 281 -9.30 -14.47 13.04
N TRP A 282 -9.12 -13.85 14.19
CA TRP A 282 -9.43 -12.44 14.37
C TRP A 282 -8.42 -11.77 15.30
N LYS A 283 -8.29 -10.44 15.18
CA LYS A 283 -7.35 -9.68 15.99
C LYS A 283 -8.07 -9.21 17.26
N LYS A 284 -7.53 -9.57 18.42
CA LYS A 284 -8.02 -9.17 19.74
C LYS A 284 -7.10 -8.10 20.31
N ALA A 285 -7.67 -6.99 20.78
CA ALA A 285 -6.95 -6.04 21.62
C ALA A 285 -7.36 -6.22 23.08
N ILE A 286 -6.38 -6.11 23.97
CA ILE A 286 -6.56 -5.98 25.41
C ILE A 286 -6.05 -4.59 25.78
N VAL A 287 -6.94 -3.77 26.29
CA VAL A 287 -6.73 -2.36 26.58
C VAL A 287 -6.80 -2.17 28.08
N GLN A 288 -5.73 -1.64 28.66
CA GLN A 288 -5.64 -1.31 30.08
C GLN A 288 -5.88 0.20 30.24
N LEU A 289 -6.85 0.58 31.06
CA LEU A 289 -7.19 1.98 31.35
C LEU A 289 -6.43 2.50 32.57
N ARG A 290 -6.37 3.83 32.68
CA ARG A 290 -5.87 4.50 33.89
C ARG A 290 -6.81 4.32 35.08
N GLU A 291 -6.29 4.61 36.26
CA GLU A 291 -7.07 4.60 37.50
C GLU A 291 -8.20 5.62 37.47
N GLY A 292 -9.43 5.15 37.68
CA GLY A 292 -10.65 5.97 37.71
C GLY A 292 -11.55 5.83 36.49
N ASP A 293 -11.01 5.43 35.33
CA ASP A 293 -11.78 5.30 34.09
C ASP A 293 -12.38 3.90 33.96
N THR A 294 -13.68 3.81 33.66
CA THR A 294 -14.37 2.55 33.39
C THR A 294 -15.20 2.65 32.11
N ILE A 295 -15.42 1.51 31.45
CA ILE A 295 -16.23 1.45 30.22
C ILE A 295 -17.56 0.76 30.55
N GLU A 296 -18.66 1.50 30.41
CA GLU A 296 -20.00 1.10 30.84
C GLU A 296 -20.53 -0.17 30.14
N ILE A 297 -20.12 -0.43 28.89
CA ILE A 297 -20.56 -1.64 28.17
C ILE A 297 -20.05 -2.96 28.80
N PHE A 298 -19.12 -2.90 29.76
CA PHE A 298 -18.59 -4.06 30.48
C PHE A 298 -19.01 -4.13 31.95
N THR A 299 -19.79 -3.18 32.47
CA THR A 299 -20.23 -3.19 33.88
C THR A 299 -21.57 -3.91 34.08
N GLY A 300 -22.43 -3.96 33.06
CA GLY A 300 -23.81 -4.49 33.15
C GLY A 300 -23.99 -6.02 33.24
N ALA A 301 -22.94 -6.82 33.32
CA ALA A 301 -23.05 -8.29 33.43
C ALA A 301 -22.53 -8.86 34.77
N HIS A 302 -22.29 -8.00 35.75
CA HIS A 302 -22.09 -8.40 37.14
C HIS A 302 -23.45 -8.53 37.84
N LEU A 303 -24.24 -9.54 37.45
CA LEU A 303 -25.40 -10.03 38.20
C LEU A 303 -25.39 -11.56 38.18
#